data_AF-A0A1H6R067-F1
#
_entry.id   AF-A0A1H6R067-F1
#
_cell.length_a   1.000
_cell.length_b   1.000
_cell.length_c   1.000
_cell.angle_alpha   90.00
_cell.angle_beta   90.00
_cell.angle_gamma   90.00
#
_symmetry.space_group_name_H-M   'P 1'
#
loop_
_entity.id
_entity.type
_entity.pdbx_description
1 polymer ?
#
loop_
_entity_poly.entity_id
_entity_poly.type
_entity_poly.pdbx_seq_one_letter_code
_entity_poly.pdbx_strand_id
1 'polypeptide(L)'
;MELPAGLGERGLSLWEAMSGKDVARNALVLEAARIADRLDELDNIIQGKGVLNLMQFRLHLNEIDEDGDRNINVEVKFAAPLAEARQQATALAAILSKLAPAESAAAKPAGKPMPAGVTPLDRIRQRNLQKA
;
A
#
# COMPACT_ATOMS: atom_id res chain seq x y z
N MET A 1 -22.27 -5.41 -17.36
CA MET A 1 -20.90 -5.93 -17.25
C MET A 1 -20.97 -6.98 -16.15
N GLU A 2 -20.56 -8.22 -16.40
CA GLU A 2 -20.61 -9.23 -15.34
C GLU A 2 -19.72 -8.81 -14.16
N LEU A 3 -20.22 -9.01 -12.94
CA LEU A 3 -19.47 -8.75 -11.72
C LEU A 3 -18.39 -9.83 -11.56
N PRO A 4 -17.13 -9.46 -11.30
CA PRO A 4 -16.08 -10.44 -11.03
C PRO A 4 -16.41 -11.22 -9.76
N ALA A 5 -16.32 -12.55 -9.85
CA ALA A 5 -16.55 -13.40 -8.68
C ALA A 5 -15.44 -13.23 -7.63
N GLY A 6 -15.82 -13.23 -6.35
CA GLY A 6 -14.90 -13.27 -5.21
C GLY A 6 -14.29 -11.93 -4.78
N LEU A 7 -14.89 -10.79 -5.16
CA LEU A 7 -14.51 -9.48 -4.61
C LEU A 7 -15.22 -9.22 -3.27
N GLY A 8 -14.49 -8.60 -2.34
CA GLY A 8 -15.01 -8.05 -1.11
C GLY A 8 -15.72 -6.70 -1.33
N GLU A 9 -16.23 -6.11 -0.25
CA GLU A 9 -17.01 -4.86 -0.32
C GLU A 9 -16.22 -3.71 -0.96
N ARG A 10 -14.95 -3.54 -0.55
CA ARG A 10 -14.07 -2.48 -1.04
C ARG A 10 -13.65 -2.70 -2.48
N GLY A 11 -13.28 -3.93 -2.85
CA GLY A 11 -12.93 -4.30 -4.21
C GLY A 11 -14.11 -4.15 -5.17
N LEU A 12 -15.32 -4.50 -4.73
CA LEU A 12 -16.54 -4.32 -5.52
C LEU A 12 -16.84 -2.84 -5.73
N SER A 13 -16.73 -2.00 -4.69
CA SER A 13 -16.87 -0.55 -4.81
C SER A 13 -15.86 0.05 -5.80
N LEU A 14 -14.61 -0.41 -5.77
CA LEU A 14 -13.58 0.05 -6.70
C LEU A 14 -13.87 -0.39 -8.15
N TRP A 15 -14.33 -1.63 -8.33
CA TRP A 15 -14.70 -2.18 -9.63
C TRP A 15 -15.86 -1.39 -10.24
N GLU A 16 -16.91 -1.13 -9.48
CA GLU A 16 -18.08 -0.37 -9.94
C GLU A 16 -17.71 1.08 -10.31
N ALA A 17 -16.79 1.70 -9.56
CA ALA A 17 -16.38 3.08 -9.81
C ALA A 17 -15.45 3.25 -11.03
N MET A 18 -14.60 2.25 -11.32
CA MET A 18 -13.50 2.42 -12.28
C MET A 18 -13.57 1.53 -13.52
N SER A 19 -14.41 0.50 -13.52
CA SER A 19 -14.61 -0.37 -14.69
C SER A 19 -15.28 0.41 -15.83
N GLY A 20 -14.97 0.02 -17.06
CA GLY A 20 -15.43 0.69 -18.26
C GLY A 20 -15.46 -0.24 -19.47
N LYS A 21 -15.55 0.31 -20.67
CA LYS A 21 -15.68 -0.50 -21.89
C LYS A 21 -14.38 -1.16 -22.33
N ASP A 22 -13.23 -0.68 -21.86
CA ASP A 22 -11.92 -1.18 -22.24
C ASP A 22 -11.51 -2.40 -21.39
N VAL A 23 -11.31 -3.53 -22.07
CA VAL A 23 -10.94 -4.81 -21.46
C VAL A 23 -9.56 -4.74 -20.80
N ALA A 24 -8.59 -4.06 -21.41
CA ALA A 24 -7.23 -3.97 -20.86
C ALA A 24 -7.22 -3.14 -19.57
N ARG A 25 -7.94 -2.03 -19.57
CA ARG A 25 -8.17 -1.22 -18.36
C ARG A 25 -8.92 -2.02 -17.29
N ASN A 26 -9.96 -2.75 -17.66
CA ASN A 26 -10.72 -3.56 -16.71
C ASN A 26 -9.86 -4.63 -16.02
N ALA A 27 -8.93 -5.27 -16.74
CA ALA A 27 -8.00 -6.21 -16.11
C ALA A 27 -7.17 -5.55 -15.00
N LEU A 28 -6.70 -4.32 -15.22
CA LEU A 28 -5.98 -3.56 -14.19
C LEU A 28 -6.88 -3.14 -13.02
N VAL A 29 -8.12 -2.75 -13.29
CA VAL A 29 -9.10 -2.41 -12.25
C VAL A 29 -9.44 -3.65 -11.40
N LEU A 30 -9.52 -4.84 -11.99
CA LEU A 30 -9.76 -6.09 -11.27
C LEU A 30 -8.61 -6.39 -10.30
N GLU A 31 -7.37 -6.26 -10.76
CA GLU A 31 -6.20 -6.49 -9.90
C GLU A 31 -6.12 -5.44 -8.79
N ALA A 32 -6.47 -4.17 -9.07
CA ALA A 32 -6.59 -3.14 -8.05
C ALA A 32 -7.66 -3.49 -7.00
N ALA A 33 -8.81 -4.01 -7.43
CA ALA A 33 -9.90 -4.41 -6.54
C ALA A 33 -9.49 -5.56 -5.61
N ARG A 34 -8.82 -6.59 -6.15
CA ARG A 34 -8.29 -7.71 -5.36
C ARG A 34 -7.24 -7.27 -4.34
N ILE A 35 -6.38 -6.33 -4.70
CA ILE A 35 -5.37 -5.79 -3.77
C ILE A 35 -6.04 -4.95 -2.68
N ALA A 36 -7.09 -4.20 -3.01
CA ALA A 36 -7.85 -3.43 -2.02
C ALA A 36 -8.51 -4.34 -0.98
N ASP A 37 -9.14 -5.44 -1.41
CA ASP A 37 -9.72 -6.43 -0.49
C ASP A 37 -8.65 -7.09 0.40
N ARG A 38 -7.50 -7.45 -0.17
CA ARG A 38 -6.40 -8.05 0.60
C ARG A 38 -5.79 -7.07 1.61
N LEU A 39 -5.76 -5.78 1.30
CA LEU A 39 -5.35 -4.75 2.26
C LEU A 39 -6.32 -4.64 3.44
N ASP A 40 -7.62 -4.79 3.22
CA ASP A 40 -8.61 -4.82 4.30
C ASP A 40 -8.45 -6.07 5.17
N GLU A 41 -8.18 -7.23 4.57
CA GLU A 41 -7.84 -8.45 5.32
C GLU A 41 -6.58 -8.26 6.18
N LEU A 42 -5.53 -7.67 5.62
CA LEU A 42 -4.29 -7.38 6.35
C LEU A 42 -4.50 -6.35 7.47
N ASP A 43 -5.32 -5.33 7.25
CA ASP A 43 -5.66 -4.34 8.27
C ASP A 43 -6.46 -4.99 9.41
N ASN A 44 -7.42 -5.86 9.08
CA ASN A 44 -8.14 -6.65 10.08
C ASN A 44 -7.19 -7.51 10.93
N ILE A 45 -6.19 -8.15 10.32
CA ILE A 45 -5.15 -8.90 11.02
C ILE A 45 -4.32 -8.00 11.93
N ILE A 46 -3.88 -6.83 11.45
CA ILE A 46 -3.07 -5.88 12.24
C ILE A 46 -3.86 -5.35 13.44
N GLN A 47 -5.17 -5.09 13.27
CA GLN A 47 -6.07 -4.63 14.33
C GLN A 47 -6.47 -5.73 15.31
N GLY A 48 -6.03 -6.99 15.11
CA GLY A 48 -6.42 -8.13 15.95
C GLY A 48 -7.89 -8.54 15.81
N LYS A 49 -8.59 -8.06 14.77
CA LYS A 49 -9.98 -8.43 14.43
C LYS A 49 -10.03 -9.61 13.45
N GLY A 50 -8.97 -9.78 12.67
CA GLY A 50 -8.74 -10.93 11.82
C GLY A 50 -8.29 -12.12 12.66
N VAL A 51 -8.80 -13.30 12.34
CA VAL A 51 -8.41 -14.55 13.01
C VAL A 51 -6.88 -14.66 12.97
N LEU A 52 -6.30 -15.09 14.09
CA LEU A 52 -4.90 -15.43 14.37
C LEU A 52 -4.26 -16.46 13.41
N ASN A 53 -4.74 -16.56 12.16
CA ASN A 53 -4.35 -17.49 11.10
C ASN A 53 -2.93 -17.26 10.55
N LEU A 54 -2.19 -16.27 11.06
CA LEU A 54 -0.77 -16.08 10.75
C LEU A 54 0.16 -16.69 11.80
N MET A 55 -0.36 -17.30 12.87
CA MET A 55 0.47 -18.05 13.81
C MET A 55 0.92 -19.35 13.13
N GLN A 56 2.13 -19.35 12.58
CA GLN A 56 2.83 -20.60 12.30
C GLN A 56 3.43 -21.11 13.61
N PHE A 57 2.92 -22.23 14.09
CA PHE A 57 3.51 -22.97 15.21
C PHE A 57 4.58 -23.89 14.67
N ARG A 58 5.84 -23.64 15.05
CA ARG A 58 6.92 -24.63 14.88
C ARG A 58 7.14 -25.32 16.21
N LEU A 59 6.93 -26.64 16.21
CA LEU A 59 7.18 -27.49 17.37
C LEU A 59 8.59 -28.05 17.27
N HIS A 60 9.45 -27.62 18.18
CA HIS A 60 10.79 -28.19 18.35
C HIS A 60 10.67 -29.35 19.35
N LEU A 61 10.37 -30.54 18.82
CA LEU A 61 10.02 -31.74 19.59
C LEU A 61 11.23 -32.53 20.12
N ASN A 62 12.45 -32.13 19.74
CA ASN A 62 13.67 -32.93 19.95
C ASN A 62 14.75 -32.21 20.76
N GLU A 63 14.41 -31.13 21.49
CA GLU A 63 15.36 -30.49 22.40
C GLU A 63 15.36 -31.27 23.73
N ILE A 64 16.38 -32.12 23.88
CA ILE A 64 16.79 -32.64 25.18
C ILE A 64 17.74 -31.57 25.74
N ASP A 65 17.42 -31.02 26.90
CA ASP A 65 18.34 -30.06 27.54
C ASP A 65 19.59 -30.77 28.09
N GLU A 66 20.57 -29.98 28.55
CA GLU A 66 21.83 -30.53 29.10
C GLU A 66 21.61 -31.39 30.36
N ASP A 67 20.46 -31.30 31.01
CA ASP A 67 20.06 -32.05 32.20
C ASP A 67 19.28 -33.35 31.86
N GLY A 68 19.00 -33.60 30.58
CA GLY A 68 18.32 -34.80 30.10
C GLY A 68 16.80 -34.71 30.07
N ASP A 69 16.23 -33.53 30.34
CA ASP A 69 14.79 -33.30 30.32
C ASP A 69 14.30 -32.96 28.90
N ARG A 70 13.11 -33.49 28.57
CA ARG A 70 12.46 -33.24 27.27
C ARG A 70 11.69 -31.93 27.33
N ASN A 71 12.26 -30.88 26.76
CA ASN A 71 11.59 -29.59 26.65
C ASN A 71 10.90 -29.47 25.29
N ILE A 72 9.60 -29.15 25.29
CA ILE A 72 8.84 -28.87 24.08
C ILE A 72 8.90 -27.35 23.84
N ASN A 73 9.73 -26.92 22.88
CA ASN A 73 9.79 -25.51 22.49
C ASN A 73 8.77 -25.21 21.39
N VAL A 74 7.90 -24.22 21.63
CA VAL A 74 6.88 -23.77 20.67
C VAL A 74 7.25 -22.37 20.18
N GLU A 75 7.72 -22.27 18.93
CA GLU A 75 8.02 -20.98 18.30
C GLU A 75 6.79 -20.48 17.55
N VAL A 76 6.33 -19.26 17.87
CA VAL A 76 5.24 -18.56 17.18
C VAL A 76 5.83 -17.42 16.35
N LYS A 77 5.81 -17.54 15.02
CA LYS A 77 6.23 -16.46 14.10
C LYS A 77 5.03 -15.68 13.61
N PHE A 78 5.05 -14.37 13.84
CA PHE A 78 4.18 -13.44 13.13
C PHE A 78 4.82 -13.15 11.77
N ALA A 79 4.22 -13.65 10.69
CA ALA A 79 4.69 -13.41 9.32
C ALA A 79 4.46 -11.94 8.92
N ALA A 80 5.30 -11.04 9.45
CA ALA A 80 5.41 -9.59 9.19
C ALA A 80 4.24 -8.94 8.41
N PRO A 81 3.00 -8.92 8.95
CA PRO A 81 1.81 -8.46 8.20
C PRO A 81 1.92 -6.99 7.79
N LEU A 82 2.63 -6.18 8.58
CA LEU A 82 2.95 -4.78 8.26
C LEU A 82 3.89 -4.62 7.06
N ALA A 83 4.80 -5.56 6.83
CA ALA A 83 5.69 -5.51 5.67
C ALA A 83 4.91 -5.83 4.39
N GLU A 84 4.08 -6.87 4.43
CA GLU A 84 3.21 -7.26 3.32
C GLU A 84 2.19 -6.16 2.98
N ALA A 85 1.56 -5.54 3.98
CA ALA A 85 0.63 -4.43 3.79
C ALA A 85 1.29 -3.24 3.08
N ARG A 86 2.54 -2.89 3.44
CA ARG A 86 3.30 -1.83 2.75
C ARG A 86 3.58 -2.19 1.28
N GLN A 87 3.92 -3.44 1.01
CA GLN A 87 4.21 -3.89 -0.35
C GLN A 87 2.97 -3.86 -1.23
N GLN A 88 1.83 -4.32 -0.71
CA GLN A 88 0.54 -4.28 -1.42
C GLN A 88 0.02 -2.85 -1.61
N ALA A 89 0.15 -1.97 -0.62
CA ALA A 89 -0.20 -0.56 -0.76
C ALA A 89 0.63 0.12 -1.86
N THR A 90 1.92 -0.21 -1.95
CA THR A 90 2.80 0.29 -3.02
C THR A 90 2.36 -0.22 -4.39
N ALA A 91 2.02 -1.50 -4.50
CA ALA A 91 1.52 -2.08 -5.75
C ALA A 91 0.18 -1.45 -6.18
N LEU A 92 -0.74 -1.23 -5.23
CA LEU A 92 -2.02 -0.58 -5.49
C LEU A 92 -1.82 0.85 -6.00
N ALA A 93 -0.97 1.64 -5.35
CA ALA A 93 -0.66 3.00 -5.80
C ALA A 93 -0.06 3.03 -7.22
N ALA A 94 0.78 2.05 -7.55
CA ALA A 94 1.36 1.92 -8.88
C ALA A 94 0.31 1.54 -9.95
N ILE A 95 -0.70 0.74 -9.62
CA ILE A 95 -1.80 0.40 -10.54
C ILE A 95 -2.75 1.60 -10.70
N LEU A 96 -3.13 2.25 -9.61
CA LEU A 96 -4.02 3.41 -9.63
C LEU A 96 -3.42 4.58 -10.39
N SER A 97 -2.10 4.81 -10.28
CA SER A 97 -1.43 5.87 -11.06
C SER A 97 -1.44 5.61 -12.57
N LYS A 98 -1.46 4.35 -13.01
CA LYS A 98 -1.62 3.98 -14.43
C LYS A 98 -3.07 4.12 -14.91
N LEU A 99 -4.03 4.01 -13.99
CA LEU A 99 -5.46 4.15 -14.26
C LEU A 99 -5.96 5.60 -14.19
N ALA A 100 -5.21 6.48 -13.54
CA ALA A 100 -5.54 7.90 -13.42
C ALA A 100 -5.51 8.58 -14.80
N PRO A 101 -6.55 9.34 -15.17
CA PRO A 101 -6.50 10.21 -16.35
C PRO A 101 -5.33 11.18 -16.20
N ALA A 102 -4.62 11.47 -17.30
CA ALA A 102 -3.49 12.39 -17.32
C ALA A 102 -3.81 13.79 -16.75
N GLU A 103 -5.09 14.16 -16.62
CA GLU A 103 -5.55 15.41 -16.03
C GLU A 103 -5.49 15.47 -14.49
N SER A 104 -5.42 14.32 -13.79
CA SER A 104 -5.26 14.30 -12.33
C SER A 104 -3.80 14.34 -11.88
N ALA A 105 -2.84 14.41 -12.81
CA ALA A 105 -1.50 14.89 -12.52
C ALA A 105 -1.63 16.37 -12.18
N ALA A 106 -1.95 16.65 -10.92
CA ALA A 106 -2.01 17.97 -10.33
C ALA A 106 -0.91 18.82 -10.95
N ALA A 107 -1.36 19.91 -11.59
CA ALA A 107 -0.53 20.91 -12.22
C ALA A 107 0.78 21.03 -11.45
N LYS A 108 1.91 20.63 -12.09
CA LYS A 108 3.21 21.15 -11.67
C LYS A 108 2.97 22.63 -11.43
N PRO A 109 3.27 23.19 -10.24
CA PRO A 109 3.15 24.62 -10.06
C PRO A 109 3.97 25.19 -11.21
N ALA A 110 3.29 25.87 -12.13
CA ALA A 110 3.93 26.58 -13.22
C ALA A 110 4.68 27.71 -12.52
N GLY A 111 5.87 27.38 -12.00
CA GLY A 111 6.84 28.36 -11.59
C GLY A 111 7.07 29.16 -12.84
N LYS A 112 6.54 30.40 -12.84
CA LYS A 112 6.80 31.37 -13.90
C LYS A 112 8.27 31.24 -14.28
N PRO A 113 8.61 31.04 -15.57
CA PRO A 113 10.00 30.89 -15.97
C PRO A 113 10.78 32.05 -15.36
N MET A 114 11.83 31.71 -14.61
CA MET A 114 12.65 32.70 -13.93
C MET A 114 13.16 33.69 -14.99
N PRO A 115 13.05 35.01 -14.77
CA PRO A 115 13.79 35.95 -15.59
C PRO A 115 15.28 35.60 -15.47
N ALA A 116 15.97 35.51 -16.61
CA ALA A 116 17.38 35.19 -16.64
C ALA A 116 18.15 36.16 -15.72
N GLY A 117 18.83 35.62 -14.72
CA GLY A 117 19.67 36.39 -13.80
C GLY A 117 19.17 36.56 -12.36
N VAL A 118 18.00 36.01 -11.98
CA VAL A 118 17.55 36.03 -10.58
C VAL A 118 17.76 34.68 -9.92
N THR A 119 18.68 34.60 -8.96
CA THR A 119 18.91 33.38 -8.19
C THR A 119 17.95 33.29 -7.00
N PRO A 120 17.66 32.08 -6.48
CA PRO A 120 16.85 31.92 -5.26
C PRO A 120 17.36 32.71 -4.05
N LEU A 121 18.67 33.00 -3.98
CA LEU A 121 19.30 33.76 -2.91
C LEU A 121 18.96 35.26 -2.97
N ASP A 122 18.75 35.82 -4.17
CA ASP A 122 18.42 37.24 -4.34
C ASP A 122 17.04 37.58 -3.76
N ARG A 123 16.09 36.64 -3.86
CA ARG A 123 14.75 36.80 -3.26
C ARG A 123 14.79 36.79 -1.73
N ILE A 124 15.67 35.98 -1.12
CA ILE A 124 15.83 35.94 0.34
C ILE A 124 16.42 37.26 0.83
N ARG A 125 17.41 37.81 0.11
CA ARG A 125 18.00 39.12 0.42
C ARG A 125 16.96 40.24 0.32
N GLN A 126 16.17 40.28 -0.75
CA GLN A 126 15.10 41.29 -0.90
C GLN A 126 14.03 41.18 0.19
N ARG A 127 13.64 39.96 0.58
CA ARG A 127 12.66 39.76 1.66
C ARG A 127 13.16 40.26 3.01
N ASN A 128 14.46 40.11 3.27
CA ASN A 128 15.05 40.58 4.52
C ASN A 128 15.23 42.10 4.55
N LEU A 129 15.47 42.73 3.39
CA LEU A 129 15.55 44.19 3.25
C LEU A 129 14.19 44.89 3.39
N GLN A 130 13.08 44.24 3.02
CA GLN A 130 11.73 44.79 3.20
C GLN A 130 11.19 44.69 4.64
N LYS A 131 11.89 43.96 5.52
CA LYS A 131 11.50 43.75 6.92
C LYS A 131 12.34 44.58 7.91
N ALA A 132 13.29 45.37 7.41
CA ALA A 132 14.05 46.37 8.17
C ALA A 132 13.45 47.75 7.93
#